data_AF-A0A8B9MRC7-F1
#
_entry.id   AF-A0A8B9MRC7-F1
#
_cell.length_a   1.000
_cell.length_b   1.000
_cell.length_c   1.000
_cell.angle_alpha   90.00
_cell.angle_beta   90.00
_cell.angle_gamma   90.00
#
_symmetry.space_group_name_H-M   'P 1'
#
loop_
_entity.id
_entity.type
_entity.pdbx_description
1 polymer ?
#
loop_
_entity_poly.entity_id
_entity_poly.type
_entity_poly.pdbx_seq_one_letter_code
_entity_poly.pdbx_strand_id
1 'polypeptide(L)'
;MCLRNSKGLSLIPRVTYCKNKILFSSFWQYKRETLKTTKYVELVIVADNREFQRQGKDVEKIKQRLIEIANYVDKFYRPLNIRVALVGVEVWNDMDKCSISQDPFTSLHEFLDWRKLKLLPRKAHDNAQLISGVYFQGTTIGMAPIMSMCTAEQSGGVVMDHSENPLGAAVTLAHELGHNFGMNHDTLERGCNCKASTDKGGCIMNPSTGYPFPMVFSSCSRKDLENSLEKGVGMCLFNLPEVKESFGGQKCGNGYVEDGEECDCGEPDECTNRCCNATTCTLKPGAVCAHGLCCEDCQLKPAGISCRESSNSCDLPEFCTGASPHCPANVYLHDGHACHGVDGYCYNGICQTHEQQCITLWGQGAKPAPGICFERVNSAGDPYGNCGKDSKSSFAKCEPRDAKCGKIQCQGGANRPVIGTNAVSIETNIPLQEGGKILCRGTHVYLGDDMPDPGLVLSGTKCEDGKICLNRRCQNTSVFGVHKCATKCHGRGVCNNKKNCHCEADWAPPYCDKPGFGGSMDSGPIRQAANPVAMVDKRCGTLGFTLRYAKLQCSPLSAPG
;
A
#
# COMPACT_ATOMS: atom_id res chain seq x y z
N MET A 1 -40.39 19.55 -66.88
CA MET A 1 -39.58 20.62 -67.49
C MET A 1 -38.78 21.28 -66.37
N CYS A 2 -37.50 20.94 -66.22
CA CYS A 2 -36.44 21.78 -65.64
C CYS A 2 -35.12 21.02 -65.79
N LEU A 3 -34.12 21.76 -66.24
CA LEU A 3 -32.90 21.31 -66.90
C LEU A 3 -31.71 21.10 -65.94
N ARG A 4 -30.81 20.24 -66.40
CA ARG A 4 -29.39 20.01 -66.04
C ARG A 4 -28.63 21.21 -65.43
N ASN A 5 -27.69 20.93 -64.51
CA ASN A 5 -26.27 20.86 -64.89
C ASN A 5 -25.33 20.27 -63.83
N SER A 6 -24.36 19.50 -64.36
CA SER A 6 -23.26 18.80 -63.72
C SER A 6 -22.06 19.73 -63.45
N LYS A 7 -21.23 19.43 -62.44
CA LYS A 7 -19.75 19.59 -62.49
C LYS A 7 -19.06 18.95 -61.26
N GLY A 8 -18.19 17.97 -61.55
CA GLY A 8 -16.76 17.97 -61.19
C GLY A 8 -16.30 17.74 -59.74
N LEU A 9 -15.53 16.66 -59.55
CA LEU A 9 -14.76 16.24 -58.37
C LEU A 9 -13.69 17.24 -57.87
N SER A 10 -13.38 17.18 -56.57
CA SER A 10 -12.01 17.26 -56.02
C SER A 10 -11.94 16.58 -54.64
N LEU A 11 -10.88 15.79 -54.40
CA LEU A 11 -10.63 14.95 -53.24
C LEU A 11 -10.21 15.73 -51.97
N ILE A 12 -10.73 15.33 -50.80
CA ILE A 12 -10.07 15.53 -49.50
C ILE A 12 -10.22 14.23 -48.69
N PRO A 13 -9.14 13.57 -48.23
CA PRO A 13 -9.24 12.34 -47.47
C PRO A 13 -9.69 12.64 -46.03
N ARG A 14 -10.87 12.15 -45.63
CA ARG A 14 -11.27 12.08 -44.23
C ARG A 14 -10.62 10.87 -43.57
N VAL A 15 -9.57 11.12 -42.80
CA VAL A 15 -9.06 10.19 -41.79
C VAL A 15 -10.14 10.02 -40.73
N THR A 16 -10.70 8.82 -40.62
CA THR A 16 -11.70 8.49 -39.59
C THR A 16 -10.97 7.79 -38.46
N TYR A 17 -10.73 8.50 -37.35
CA TYR A 17 -10.23 7.92 -36.11
C TYR A 17 -11.37 7.14 -35.42
N CYS A 18 -11.24 5.82 -35.30
CA CYS A 18 -12.07 5.03 -34.39
C CYS A 18 -11.63 5.28 -32.94
N LYS A 19 -12.37 6.13 -32.22
CA LYS A 19 -12.31 6.18 -30.76
C LYS A 19 -13.02 4.94 -30.20
N ASN A 20 -12.24 3.97 -29.73
CA ASN A 20 -12.79 2.91 -28.87
C ASN A 20 -13.21 3.53 -27.53
N LYS A 21 -14.51 3.42 -27.22
CA LYS A 21 -15.07 3.66 -25.89
C LYS A 21 -14.54 2.59 -24.94
N ILE A 22 -13.48 2.89 -24.20
CA ILE A 22 -13.20 2.27 -22.91
C ILE A 22 -13.49 3.34 -21.88
N LEU A 23 -14.71 3.43 -21.38
CA LEU A 23 -15.09 4.39 -20.36
C LEU A 23 -16.12 3.77 -19.41
N PHE A 24 -15.73 3.75 -18.13
CA PHE A 24 -16.52 3.59 -16.89
C PHE A 24 -16.70 2.23 -16.19
N SER A 25 -16.34 1.07 -16.75
CA SER A 25 -16.43 -0.19 -15.96
C SER A 25 -15.18 -0.52 -15.12
N SER A 26 -14.00 -0.02 -15.49
CA SER A 26 -12.72 -0.43 -14.89
C SER A 26 -12.49 0.10 -13.46
N PHE A 27 -12.95 1.31 -13.12
CA PHE A 27 -12.76 1.90 -11.79
C PHE A 27 -13.51 1.16 -10.68
N TRP A 28 -14.72 0.65 -10.96
CA TRP A 28 -15.53 -0.10 -9.98
C TRP A 28 -15.07 -1.55 -9.81
N GLN A 29 -14.40 -2.11 -10.83
CA GLN A 29 -13.87 -3.47 -10.84
C GLN A 29 -12.55 -3.52 -10.05
N TYR A 30 -11.66 -2.54 -10.28
CA TYR A 30 -10.43 -2.28 -9.52
C TYR A 30 -10.66 -2.20 -8.00
N LYS A 31 -11.69 -1.47 -7.57
CA LYS A 31 -12.03 -1.25 -6.15
C LYS A 31 -12.35 -2.56 -5.40
N ARG A 32 -12.81 -3.58 -6.13
CA ARG A 32 -13.31 -4.84 -5.54
C ARG A 32 -12.22 -5.91 -5.41
N GLU A 33 -11.07 -5.79 -6.07
CA GLU A 33 -10.10 -6.89 -6.18
C GLU A 33 -8.92 -6.77 -5.21
N THR A 34 -8.40 -5.55 -4.97
CA THR A 34 -7.38 -5.27 -3.94
C THR A 34 -7.83 -5.66 -2.53
N LEU A 35 -9.14 -5.55 -2.24
CA LEU A 35 -9.73 -5.91 -0.94
C LEU A 35 -10.06 -7.41 -0.80
N LYS A 36 -10.17 -8.13 -1.92
CA LYS A 36 -10.49 -9.57 -1.92
C LYS A 36 -9.26 -10.44 -1.73
N THR A 37 -8.09 -9.98 -2.12
CA THR A 37 -6.85 -10.74 -1.96
C THR A 37 -6.36 -10.65 -0.52
N THR A 38 -6.09 -11.79 0.09
CA THR A 38 -5.52 -11.84 1.45
C THR A 38 -4.15 -11.18 1.46
N LYS A 39 -3.90 -10.33 2.46
CA LYS A 39 -2.59 -9.72 2.69
C LYS A 39 -1.86 -10.46 3.79
N TYR A 40 -0.55 -10.50 3.72
CA TYR A 40 0.31 -11.13 4.70
C TYR A 40 1.26 -10.09 5.26
N VAL A 41 1.32 -9.98 6.59
CA VAL A 41 2.29 -9.13 7.29
C VAL A 41 3.36 -10.04 7.88
N GLU A 42 4.58 -9.92 7.39
CA GLU A 42 5.77 -10.51 8.01
C GLU A 42 6.19 -9.64 9.20
N LEU A 43 5.74 -10.03 10.39
CA LEU A 43 5.94 -9.31 11.64
C LEU A 43 7.18 -9.82 12.38
N VAL A 44 8.02 -8.89 12.86
CA VAL A 44 9.04 -9.15 13.87
C VAL A 44 8.61 -8.53 15.19
N ILE A 45 8.69 -9.28 16.29
CA ILE A 45 8.46 -8.75 17.62
C ILE A 45 9.76 -8.75 18.41
N VAL A 46 10.10 -7.61 19.00
CA VAL A 46 11.29 -7.43 19.84
C VAL A 46 10.86 -7.17 21.28
N ALA A 47 11.49 -7.82 22.26
CA ALA A 47 11.32 -7.49 23.68
C ALA A 47 12.58 -6.81 24.22
N ASP A 48 12.39 -5.67 24.90
CA ASP A 48 13.47 -4.94 25.53
C ASP A 48 14.02 -5.63 26.79
N ASN A 49 15.15 -5.15 27.31
CA ASN A 49 15.77 -5.72 28.49
C ASN A 49 14.89 -5.54 29.73
N ARG A 50 14.09 -4.46 29.80
CA ARG A 50 13.18 -4.25 30.91
C ARG A 50 12.09 -5.31 30.95
N GLU A 51 11.54 -5.69 29.80
CA GLU A 51 10.58 -6.79 29.66
C GLU A 51 11.24 -8.11 30.06
N PHE A 52 12.48 -8.33 29.62
CA PHE A 52 13.27 -9.49 30.05
C PHE A 52 13.39 -9.59 31.58
N GLN A 53 13.69 -8.48 32.25
CA GLN A 53 13.76 -8.44 33.71
C GLN A 53 12.39 -8.69 34.37
N ARG A 54 11.31 -8.08 33.86
CA ARG A 54 9.95 -8.20 34.41
C ARG A 54 9.42 -9.63 34.32
N GLN A 55 9.74 -10.35 33.24
CA GLN A 55 9.31 -11.73 33.04
C GLN A 55 10.16 -12.77 33.79
N GLY A 56 11.03 -12.33 34.71
CA GLY A 56 11.83 -13.23 35.54
C GLY A 56 13.13 -13.69 34.89
N LYS A 57 13.63 -12.97 33.87
CA LYS A 57 14.88 -13.26 33.15
C LYS A 57 14.88 -14.63 32.45
N ASP A 58 13.71 -15.07 32.00
CA ASP A 58 13.53 -16.31 31.25
C ASP A 58 13.22 -16.01 29.79
N VAL A 59 14.19 -16.28 28.92
CA VAL A 59 14.09 -16.02 27.48
C VAL A 59 12.98 -16.86 26.84
N GLU A 60 12.80 -18.10 27.26
CA GLU A 60 11.82 -19.01 26.64
C GLU A 60 10.40 -18.62 27.05
N LYS A 61 10.20 -18.23 28.31
CA LYS A 61 8.91 -17.69 28.78
C LYS A 61 8.50 -16.44 27.99
N ILE A 62 9.44 -15.53 27.73
CA ILE A 62 9.15 -14.31 26.94
C ILE A 62 8.83 -14.68 25.50
N LYS A 63 9.61 -15.55 24.86
CA LYS A 63 9.32 -16.00 23.49
C LYS A 63 7.92 -16.58 23.38
N GLN A 64 7.50 -17.43 24.31
CA GLN A 64 6.13 -17.98 24.36
C GLN A 64 5.08 -16.87 24.46
N ARG A 65 5.30 -15.90 25.35
CA ARG A 65 4.41 -14.73 25.49
C ARG A 65 4.31 -13.91 24.20
N LEU A 66 5.43 -13.64 23.51
CA LEU A 66 5.43 -12.89 22.26
C LEU A 66 4.72 -13.66 21.12
N ILE A 67 4.84 -14.98 21.09
CA ILE A 67 4.09 -15.84 20.15
C ILE A 67 2.58 -15.76 20.43
N GLU A 68 2.17 -15.82 21.70
CA GLU A 68 0.75 -15.64 22.08
C GLU A 68 0.21 -14.27 21.67
N ILE A 69 0.99 -13.20 21.87
CA ILE A 69 0.66 -11.85 21.41
C ILE A 69 0.42 -11.84 19.89
N ALA A 70 1.34 -12.40 19.11
CA ALA A 70 1.21 -12.45 17.65
C ALA A 70 -0.02 -13.25 17.20
N ASN A 71 -0.34 -14.36 17.87
CA ASN A 71 -1.53 -15.17 17.58
C ASN A 71 -2.84 -14.40 17.80
N TYR A 72 -2.94 -13.61 18.87
CA TYR A 72 -4.08 -12.71 19.08
C TYR A 72 -4.17 -11.64 17.98
N VAL A 73 -3.03 -11.05 17.61
CA VAL A 73 -2.99 -10.02 16.55
C VAL A 73 -3.45 -10.60 15.21
N ASP A 74 -2.97 -11.78 14.79
CA ASP A 74 -3.46 -12.47 13.58
C ASP A 74 -4.98 -12.64 13.64
N LYS A 75 -5.51 -13.11 14.78
CA LYS A 75 -6.95 -13.29 14.98
C LYS A 75 -7.74 -11.99 14.82
N PHE A 76 -7.22 -10.84 15.25
CA PHE A 76 -7.90 -9.54 15.09
C PHE A 76 -7.93 -9.05 13.64
N TYR A 77 -6.91 -9.40 12.86
CA TYR A 77 -6.75 -8.96 11.47
C TYR A 77 -7.41 -9.89 10.44
N ARG A 78 -7.68 -11.16 10.77
CA ARG A 78 -8.40 -12.10 9.90
C ARG A 78 -9.72 -11.55 9.32
N PRO A 79 -10.62 -10.89 10.09
CA PRO A 79 -11.85 -10.30 9.55
C PRO A 79 -11.65 -9.13 8.57
N LEU A 80 -10.41 -8.63 8.46
CA LEU A 80 -9.98 -7.61 7.49
C LEU A 80 -9.27 -8.24 6.29
N ASN A 81 -9.26 -9.57 6.17
CA ASN A 81 -8.55 -10.32 5.13
C ASN A 81 -7.03 -10.09 5.16
N ILE A 82 -6.48 -9.94 6.37
CA ILE A 82 -5.05 -9.79 6.63
C ILE A 82 -4.61 -10.91 7.56
N ARG A 83 -3.51 -11.57 7.22
CA ARG A 83 -2.82 -12.56 8.04
C ARG A 83 -1.57 -11.92 8.61
N VAL A 84 -1.31 -12.12 9.90
CA VAL A 84 -0.10 -11.62 10.56
C VAL A 84 0.76 -12.82 10.91
N ALA A 85 1.90 -12.94 10.24
CA ALA A 85 2.83 -14.04 10.41
C ALA A 85 4.05 -13.57 11.21
N LEU A 86 4.32 -14.23 12.33
CA LEU A 86 5.51 -13.93 13.14
C LEU A 86 6.73 -14.60 12.52
N VAL A 87 7.56 -13.81 11.82
CA VAL A 87 8.77 -14.28 11.11
C VAL A 87 10.07 -14.07 11.92
N GLY A 88 9.98 -13.37 13.05
CA GLY A 88 11.13 -13.05 13.90
C GLY A 88 10.74 -12.71 15.33
N VAL A 89 11.49 -13.26 16.28
CA VAL A 89 11.46 -12.87 17.69
C VAL A 89 12.87 -12.54 18.15
N GLU A 90 13.06 -11.38 18.78
CA GLU A 90 14.32 -10.98 19.38
C GLU A 90 14.12 -10.51 20.81
N VAL A 91 14.92 -11.02 21.75
CA VAL A 91 14.87 -10.64 23.16
C VAL A 91 16.22 -10.03 23.54
N TRP A 92 16.23 -8.79 24.00
CA TRP A 92 17.43 -8.09 24.45
C TRP A 92 17.78 -8.48 25.89
N ASN A 93 18.22 -9.73 26.06
CA ASN A 93 18.51 -10.33 27.37
C ASN A 93 19.80 -9.83 28.03
N ASP A 94 20.70 -9.21 27.27
CA ASP A 94 21.94 -8.61 27.76
C ASP A 94 21.76 -7.11 28.07
N MET A 95 21.41 -6.32 27.05
CA MET A 95 21.14 -4.89 27.16
C MET A 95 20.33 -4.40 25.96
N ASP A 96 19.64 -3.27 26.13
CA ASP A 96 18.90 -2.63 25.04
C ASP A 96 19.81 -2.24 23.89
N LYS A 97 19.34 -2.44 22.64
CA LYS A 97 20.11 -2.15 21.42
C LYS A 97 19.85 -0.76 20.85
N CYS A 98 18.91 -0.04 21.45
CA CYS A 98 18.67 1.39 21.25
C CYS A 98 18.16 1.99 22.58
N SER A 99 18.04 3.32 22.65
CA SER A 99 17.60 3.98 23.87
C SER A 99 16.09 3.85 24.07
N ILE A 100 15.67 3.15 25.14
CA ILE A 100 14.27 3.04 25.56
C ILE A 100 14.04 3.89 26.81
N SER A 101 13.05 4.78 26.75
CA SER A 101 12.76 5.73 27.82
C SER A 101 11.27 5.78 28.16
N GLN A 102 10.91 6.53 29.21
CA GLN A 102 9.49 6.75 29.54
C GLN A 102 8.78 7.66 28.52
N ASP A 103 9.52 8.34 27.65
CA ASP A 103 8.94 9.01 26.50
C ASP A 103 8.73 7.98 25.37
N PRO A 104 7.47 7.60 25.06
CA PRO A 104 7.17 6.59 24.03
C PRO A 104 7.69 7.01 22.66
N PHE A 105 7.77 8.31 22.44
CA PHE A 105 8.20 8.88 21.19
C PHE A 105 9.70 8.75 20.95
N THR A 106 10.53 9.10 21.93
CA THR A 106 11.99 8.88 21.85
C THR A 106 12.26 7.40 21.61
N SER A 107 11.56 6.53 22.34
CA SER A 107 11.69 5.08 22.20
C SER A 107 11.30 4.59 20.80
N LEU A 108 10.24 5.14 20.21
CA LEU A 108 9.81 4.81 18.85
C LEU A 108 10.83 5.24 17.79
N HIS A 109 11.34 6.47 17.88
CA HIS A 109 12.33 6.98 16.95
C HIS A 109 13.59 6.10 16.96
N GLU A 110 14.15 5.88 18.14
CA GLU A 110 15.35 5.07 18.35
C GLU A 110 15.16 3.62 17.89
N PHE A 111 13.98 3.04 18.13
CA PHE A 111 13.64 1.69 17.68
C PHE A 111 13.54 1.59 16.15
N LEU A 112 12.91 2.55 15.48
CA LEU A 112 12.77 2.56 14.02
C LEU A 112 14.12 2.79 13.31
N ASP A 113 14.97 3.65 13.87
CA ASP A 113 16.34 3.85 13.37
C ASP A 113 17.19 2.60 13.55
N TRP A 114 17.10 1.94 14.72
CA TRP A 114 17.73 0.64 14.94
C TRP A 114 17.20 -0.42 13.98
N ARG A 115 15.88 -0.50 13.77
CA ARG A 115 15.25 -1.43 12.81
C ARG A 115 15.87 -1.24 11.43
N LYS A 116 15.92 0.00 10.96
CA LYS A 116 16.47 0.36 9.64
C LYS A 116 17.94 -0.01 9.50
N LEU A 117 18.77 0.34 10.48
CA LEU A 117 20.22 0.23 10.38
C LEU A 117 20.77 -1.14 10.78
N LYS A 118 20.04 -1.90 11.61
CA LYS A 118 20.55 -3.13 12.24
C LYS A 118 19.68 -4.35 12.02
N LEU A 119 18.34 -4.24 11.98
CA LEU A 119 17.45 -5.39 11.81
C LEU A 119 17.19 -5.71 10.34
N LEU A 120 16.73 -4.74 9.55
CA LEU A 120 16.44 -4.92 8.12
C LEU A 120 17.60 -5.51 7.30
N PRO A 121 18.87 -5.11 7.51
CA PRO A 121 19.98 -5.66 6.73
C PRO A 121 20.26 -7.15 6.94
N ARG A 122 19.79 -7.73 8.06
CA ARG A 122 20.02 -9.13 8.43
C ARG A 122 18.77 -10.00 8.40
N LYS A 123 17.58 -9.39 8.41
CA LYS A 123 16.29 -10.09 8.43
C LYS A 123 15.26 -9.28 7.67
N ALA A 124 14.82 -9.79 6.52
CA ALA A 124 13.70 -9.22 5.78
C ALA A 124 12.40 -9.39 6.59
N HIS A 125 11.57 -8.34 6.60
CA HIS A 125 10.27 -8.32 7.27
C HIS A 125 9.51 -7.04 6.86
N ASP A 126 8.18 -7.09 6.95
CA ASP A 126 7.31 -5.98 6.57
C ASP A 126 7.19 -4.95 7.68
N ASN A 127 7.09 -5.40 8.93
CA ASN A 127 6.83 -4.57 10.11
C ASN A 127 7.55 -5.10 11.35
N ALA A 128 8.02 -4.21 12.23
CA ALA A 128 8.58 -4.61 13.52
C ALA A 128 7.93 -3.86 14.69
N GLN A 129 7.65 -4.57 15.77
CA GLN A 129 7.01 -4.01 16.97
C GLN A 129 7.88 -4.28 18.20
N LEU A 130 8.15 -3.25 19.01
CA LEU A 130 8.85 -3.39 20.29
C LEU A 130 7.83 -3.56 21.41
N ILE A 131 7.90 -4.67 22.15
CA ILE A 131 7.22 -4.85 23.43
C ILE A 131 8.18 -4.41 24.54
N SER A 132 7.80 -3.38 25.28
CA SER A 132 8.64 -2.78 26.32
C SER A 132 8.06 -3.01 27.70
N GLY A 133 8.94 -3.39 28.64
CA GLY A 133 8.60 -3.43 30.06
C GLY A 133 8.64 -2.06 30.75
N VAL A 134 9.04 -0.99 30.03
CA VAL A 134 9.09 0.39 30.52
C VAL A 134 7.70 0.99 30.55
N TYR A 135 7.38 1.71 31.63
CA TYR A 135 6.13 2.44 31.73
C TYR A 135 6.27 3.81 31.07
N PHE A 136 5.49 4.05 30.01
CA PHE A 136 5.46 5.33 29.33
C PHE A 136 4.72 6.40 30.15
N GLN A 137 5.16 7.64 30.01
CA GLN A 137 4.60 8.78 30.73
C GLN A 137 3.20 9.14 30.19
N GLY A 138 2.29 9.49 31.11
CA GLY A 138 0.93 9.91 30.76
C GLY A 138 -0.01 8.73 30.54
N THR A 139 -0.87 8.82 29.54
CA THR A 139 -1.88 7.79 29.22
C THR A 139 -1.53 6.98 27.97
N THR A 140 -0.39 7.26 27.35
CA THR A 140 0.06 6.59 26.12
C THR A 140 0.62 5.22 26.47
N ILE A 141 0.12 4.18 25.83
CA ILE A 141 0.56 2.79 26.04
C ILE A 141 1.21 2.18 24.80
N GLY A 142 1.22 2.90 23.69
CA GLY A 142 1.83 2.50 22.43
C GLY A 142 1.95 3.70 21.49
N MET A 143 2.80 3.56 20.47
CA MET A 143 2.95 4.57 19.42
C MET A 143 3.48 3.96 18.13
N ALA A 144 2.92 4.38 16.99
CA ALA A 144 3.36 4.01 15.65
C ALA A 144 3.11 5.12 14.61
N PRO A 145 3.94 5.21 13.56
CA PRO A 145 3.68 6.12 12.44
C PRO A 145 2.46 5.67 11.61
N ILE A 146 1.71 6.64 11.08
CA ILE A 146 0.52 6.38 10.27
C ILE A 146 0.90 6.16 8.80
N MET A 147 0.26 5.19 8.11
CA MET A 147 0.49 4.89 6.67
C MET A 147 1.94 4.53 6.33
N SER A 148 2.65 3.91 7.27
CA SER A 148 4.08 3.59 7.13
C SER A 148 4.36 2.14 6.81
N MET A 149 3.34 1.29 6.68
CA MET A 149 3.51 -0.12 6.34
C MET A 149 4.36 -0.30 5.08
N CYS A 150 5.26 -1.29 5.08
CA CYS A 150 6.26 -1.58 4.04
C CYS A 150 7.40 -0.55 3.89
N THR A 151 7.39 0.57 4.60
CA THR A 151 8.50 1.53 4.52
C THR A 151 9.73 1.03 5.30
N ALA A 152 10.92 1.25 4.75
CA ALA A 152 12.16 0.90 5.42
C ALA A 152 12.38 1.74 6.70
N GLU A 153 11.95 3.01 6.68
CA GLU A 153 12.15 3.96 7.76
C GLU A 153 11.13 3.82 8.91
N GLN A 154 9.87 3.52 8.62
CA GLN A 154 8.77 3.82 9.56
C GLN A 154 7.80 2.65 9.79
N SER A 155 7.99 1.50 9.14
CA SER A 155 7.10 0.35 9.33
C SER A 155 7.38 -0.36 10.65
N GLY A 156 6.79 0.17 11.72
CA GLY A 156 6.86 -0.40 13.05
C GLY A 156 6.20 0.45 14.13
N GLY A 157 6.36 0.03 15.38
CA GLY A 157 5.76 0.67 16.54
C GLY A 157 6.41 0.23 17.86
N VAL A 158 6.04 0.92 18.95
CA VAL A 158 6.39 0.56 20.32
C VAL A 158 5.13 0.34 21.14
N VAL A 159 5.16 -0.65 22.01
CA VAL A 159 4.02 -1.12 22.80
C VAL A 159 4.49 -1.36 24.23
N MET A 160 3.82 -0.74 25.20
CA MET A 160 4.05 -1.00 26.62
C MET A 160 3.35 -2.30 27.04
N ASP A 161 4.05 -3.21 27.70
CA ASP A 161 3.43 -4.39 28.31
C ASP A 161 2.77 -4.02 29.65
N HIS A 162 1.50 -3.59 29.55
CA HIS A 162 0.74 -2.99 30.65
C HIS A 162 -0.14 -3.99 31.42
N SER A 163 -0.14 -5.27 31.06
CA SER A 163 -1.00 -6.29 31.67
C SER A 163 -0.30 -7.64 31.77
N GLU A 164 -0.52 -8.37 32.86
CA GLU A 164 -0.07 -9.78 32.94
C GLU A 164 -0.73 -10.66 31.86
N ASN A 165 -1.94 -10.31 31.42
CA ASN A 165 -2.60 -10.99 30.32
C ASN A 165 -1.99 -10.54 28.97
N PRO A 166 -1.42 -11.45 28.16
CA PRO A 166 -0.86 -11.14 26.83
C PRO A 166 -1.84 -10.41 25.91
N LEU A 167 -3.15 -10.61 26.11
CA LEU A 167 -4.21 -9.92 25.38
C LEU A 167 -4.09 -8.39 25.47
N GLY A 168 -3.65 -7.85 26.61
CA GLY A 168 -3.49 -6.41 26.79
C GLY A 168 -2.45 -5.81 25.83
N ALA A 169 -1.27 -6.43 25.76
CA ALA A 169 -0.22 -6.04 24.81
C ALA A 169 -0.62 -6.32 23.36
N ALA A 170 -1.32 -7.43 23.10
CA ALA A 170 -1.79 -7.77 21.75
C ALA A 170 -2.77 -6.75 21.16
N VAL A 171 -3.70 -6.24 21.97
CA VAL A 171 -4.63 -5.19 21.52
C VAL A 171 -3.89 -3.89 21.22
N THR A 172 -2.93 -3.51 22.05
CA THR A 172 -2.10 -2.32 21.79
C THR A 172 -1.27 -2.51 20.52
N LEU A 173 -0.61 -3.67 20.34
CA LEU A 173 0.12 -3.97 19.11
C LEU A 173 -0.80 -3.89 17.89
N ALA A 174 -2.00 -4.47 17.96
CA ALA A 174 -2.95 -4.42 16.86
C ALA A 174 -3.41 -2.98 16.54
N HIS A 175 -3.54 -2.12 17.55
CA HIS A 175 -3.80 -0.70 17.38
C HIS A 175 -2.66 0.02 16.66
N GLU A 176 -1.42 -0.18 17.11
CA GLU A 176 -0.22 0.43 16.50
C GLU A 176 0.03 -0.06 15.07
N LEU A 177 -0.19 -1.36 14.82
CA LEU A 177 -0.18 -1.92 13.47
C LEU A 177 -1.29 -1.28 12.60
N GLY A 178 -2.43 -0.92 13.21
CA GLY A 178 -3.53 -0.22 12.57
C GLY A 178 -3.13 1.16 12.07
N HIS A 179 -2.36 1.91 12.88
CA HIS A 179 -1.73 3.16 12.44
C HIS A 179 -0.80 2.92 11.25
N ASN A 180 0.09 1.92 11.30
CA ASN A 180 0.97 1.62 10.15
C ASN A 180 0.16 1.33 8.87
N PHE A 181 -1.02 0.70 8.99
CA PHE A 181 -1.97 0.48 7.91
C PHE A 181 -2.74 1.74 7.47
N GLY A 182 -2.67 2.84 8.21
CA GLY A 182 -3.35 4.10 7.90
C GLY A 182 -4.70 4.30 8.62
N MET A 183 -5.05 3.43 9.57
CA MET A 183 -6.25 3.59 10.38
C MET A 183 -6.06 4.72 11.39
N ASN A 184 -7.04 5.61 11.49
CA ASN A 184 -7.03 6.67 12.50
C ASN A 184 -7.93 6.29 13.67
N HIS A 185 -7.80 7.02 14.78
CA HIS A 185 -8.64 6.77 15.95
C HIS A 185 -10.14 6.90 15.64
N ASP A 186 -10.94 6.05 16.27
CA ASP A 186 -12.39 6.12 16.25
C ASP A 186 -12.86 7.22 17.23
N THR A 187 -13.14 8.41 16.72
CA THR A 187 -13.60 9.55 17.53
C THR A 187 -14.96 10.09 17.08
N LEU A 188 -15.66 10.74 18.01
CA LEU A 188 -16.97 11.36 17.73
C LEU A 188 -16.85 12.52 16.73
N GLU A 189 -15.73 13.26 16.75
CA GLU A 189 -15.46 14.37 15.83
C GLU A 189 -15.34 13.90 14.38
N ARG A 190 -14.84 12.68 14.17
CA ARG A 190 -14.79 12.03 12.85
C ARG A 190 -16.14 11.40 12.45
N GLY A 191 -17.15 11.45 13.32
CA GLY A 191 -18.41 10.75 13.13
C GLY A 191 -18.26 9.23 13.19
N CYS A 192 -17.21 8.72 13.83
CA CYS A 192 -16.96 7.30 13.96
C CYS A 192 -17.64 6.76 15.21
N ASN A 193 -18.54 5.80 15.03
CA ASN A 193 -19.23 5.15 16.13
C ASN A 193 -18.92 3.64 16.12
N CYS A 194 -18.29 3.18 17.20
CA CYS A 194 -18.03 1.77 17.42
C CYS A 194 -19.35 1.06 17.80
N LYS A 195 -19.82 0.15 16.94
CA LYS A 195 -21.03 -0.65 17.22
C LYS A 195 -20.80 -1.74 18.27
N ALA A 196 -19.55 -2.07 18.58
CA ALA A 196 -19.26 -3.00 19.65
C ALA A 196 -19.52 -2.32 20.99
N SER A 197 -20.30 -2.97 21.83
CA SER A 197 -20.74 -2.41 23.09
C SER A 197 -19.57 -2.27 24.08
N THR A 198 -19.69 -1.33 25.01
CA THR A 198 -18.63 -1.01 25.99
C THR A 198 -18.35 -2.17 26.95
N ASP A 199 -19.35 -3.02 27.23
CA ASP A 199 -19.22 -4.28 27.97
C ASP A 199 -18.42 -5.36 27.20
N LYS A 200 -18.13 -5.14 25.92
CA LYS A 200 -17.24 -5.96 25.09
C LYS A 200 -15.91 -5.27 24.77
N GLY A 201 -15.62 -4.15 25.43
CA GLY A 201 -14.35 -3.42 25.32
C GLY A 201 -14.30 -2.36 24.22
N GLY A 202 -15.34 -2.24 23.39
CA GLY A 202 -15.36 -1.30 22.28
C GLY A 202 -14.54 -1.76 21.07
N CYS A 203 -13.87 -0.82 20.39
CA CYS A 203 -13.13 -1.07 19.16
C CYS A 203 -11.63 -0.83 19.35
N ILE A 204 -10.80 -1.58 18.62
CA ILE A 204 -9.34 -1.56 18.73
C ILE A 204 -8.78 -0.15 18.51
N MET A 205 -9.31 0.61 17.53
CA MET A 205 -8.84 1.96 17.20
C MET A 205 -9.44 3.07 18.09
N ASN A 206 -10.08 2.74 19.21
CA ASN A 206 -10.47 3.79 20.17
C ASN A 206 -9.21 4.46 20.76
N PRO A 207 -9.23 5.79 21.03
CA PRO A 207 -8.08 6.50 21.62
C PRO A 207 -7.68 6.01 23.01
N SER A 208 -8.61 5.39 23.73
CA SER A 208 -8.39 4.84 25.06
C SER A 208 -8.85 3.40 25.09
N THR A 209 -8.05 2.56 25.74
CA THR A 209 -8.40 1.17 26.02
C THR A 209 -8.71 0.99 27.49
N GLY A 210 -9.52 -0.01 27.81
CA GLY A 210 -9.89 -0.37 29.17
C GLY A 210 -10.23 -1.86 29.24
N TYR A 211 -10.52 -2.35 30.44
CA TYR A 211 -11.04 -3.71 30.60
C TYR A 211 -12.58 -3.71 30.51
N PRO A 212 -13.21 -4.67 29.80
CA PRO A 212 -12.60 -5.74 29.00
C PRO A 212 -11.91 -5.22 27.73
N PHE A 213 -10.89 -5.92 27.23
CA PHE A 213 -10.11 -5.45 26.08
C PHE A 213 -10.88 -5.56 24.75
N PRO A 214 -10.78 -4.57 23.83
CA PRO A 214 -11.45 -4.60 22.53
C PRO A 214 -10.86 -5.67 21.60
N MET A 215 -11.72 -6.30 20.80
CA MET A 215 -11.34 -7.44 19.93
C MET A 215 -11.71 -7.20 18.46
N VAL A 216 -12.28 -6.03 18.11
CA VAL A 216 -12.82 -5.76 16.78
C VAL A 216 -12.46 -4.37 16.27
N PHE A 217 -12.34 -4.24 14.95
CA PHE A 217 -12.19 -2.96 14.26
C PHE A 217 -13.56 -2.36 13.87
N SER A 218 -13.66 -1.04 13.90
CA SER A 218 -14.88 -0.34 13.50
C SER A 218 -15.05 -0.29 11.98
N SER A 219 -16.22 0.17 11.51
CA SER A 219 -16.42 0.47 10.09
C SER A 219 -15.56 1.64 9.59
N CYS A 220 -15.19 2.57 10.46
CA CYS A 220 -14.26 3.64 10.10
C CYS A 220 -12.86 3.09 9.88
N SER A 221 -12.36 2.24 10.77
CA SER A 221 -11.04 1.62 10.62
C SER A 221 -10.95 0.79 9.33
N ARG A 222 -12.01 0.04 9.01
CA ARG A 222 -12.14 -0.68 7.73
C ARG A 222 -12.03 0.27 6.53
N LYS A 223 -12.79 1.36 6.53
CA LYS A 223 -12.76 2.36 5.46
C LYS A 223 -11.40 3.04 5.33
N ASP A 224 -10.74 3.34 6.46
CA ASP A 224 -9.40 3.93 6.47
C ASP A 224 -8.37 2.96 5.86
N LEU A 225 -8.42 1.68 6.24
CA LEU A 225 -7.59 0.64 5.64
C LEU A 225 -7.82 0.53 4.13
N GLU A 226 -9.08 0.46 3.68
CA GLU A 226 -9.43 0.40 2.26
C GLU A 226 -8.80 1.58 1.48
N ASN A 227 -9.00 2.81 1.97
CA ASN A 227 -8.45 4.01 1.34
C ASN A 227 -6.90 4.02 1.35
N SER A 228 -6.28 3.42 2.36
CA SER A 228 -4.83 3.35 2.49
C SER A 228 -4.22 2.36 1.49
N LEU A 229 -4.81 1.17 1.40
CA LEU A 229 -4.41 0.15 0.41
C LEU A 229 -4.63 0.65 -1.03
N GLU A 230 -5.73 1.36 -1.31
CA GLU A 230 -5.99 1.98 -2.62
C GLU A 230 -4.94 3.03 -3.02
N LYS A 231 -4.26 3.65 -2.06
CA LYS A 231 -3.17 4.60 -2.33
C LYS A 231 -1.82 3.92 -2.58
N GLY A 232 -1.73 2.60 -2.37
CA GLY A 232 -0.49 1.83 -2.48
C GLY A 232 0.23 1.57 -1.15
N VAL A 233 -0.38 1.84 0.00
CA VAL A 233 0.18 1.34 1.26
C VAL A 233 0.06 -0.19 1.26
N GLY A 234 1.11 -0.89 1.71
CA GLY A 234 1.07 -2.36 1.77
C GLY A 234 1.59 -3.10 0.53
N MET A 235 2.42 -2.47 -0.32
CA MET A 235 2.98 -3.12 -1.53
C MET A 235 3.77 -4.41 -1.25
N CYS A 236 4.36 -4.53 -0.05
CA CYS A 236 5.08 -5.72 0.41
C CYS A 236 4.16 -6.87 0.87
N LEU A 237 2.86 -6.66 1.04
CA LEU A 237 2.01 -7.61 1.77
C LEU A 237 1.37 -8.69 0.90
N PHE A 238 1.91 -8.91 -0.31
CA PHE A 238 1.33 -9.82 -1.31
C PHE A 238 2.14 -11.11 -1.47
N ASN A 239 3.38 -11.18 -0.97
CA ASN A 239 4.10 -12.45 -0.84
C ASN A 239 3.55 -13.25 0.34
N LEU A 240 3.52 -14.57 0.17
CA LEU A 240 3.33 -15.45 1.30
C LEU A 240 4.65 -15.48 2.10
N PRO A 241 4.58 -15.43 3.44
CA PRO A 241 5.75 -15.55 4.29
C PRO A 241 6.49 -16.87 4.04
N GLU A 242 7.82 -16.84 4.04
CA GLU A 242 8.61 -18.07 4.02
C GLU A 242 8.47 -18.81 5.35
N VAL A 243 7.89 -20.01 5.30
CA VAL A 243 7.42 -20.72 6.49
C VAL A 243 8.54 -21.39 7.31
N LYS A 244 9.77 -21.44 6.77
CA LYS A 244 10.96 -21.80 7.58
C LYS A 244 11.23 -20.83 8.73
N GLU A 245 10.59 -19.67 8.70
CA GLU A 245 10.80 -18.58 9.63
C GLU A 245 9.65 -18.41 10.63
N SER A 246 8.59 -19.24 10.57
CA SER A 246 7.43 -19.16 11.47
C SER A 246 7.77 -19.66 12.89
N PHE A 247 7.44 -18.86 13.90
CA PHE A 247 7.61 -19.22 15.31
C PHE A 247 6.36 -19.95 15.82
N GLY A 248 6.46 -21.25 16.11
CA GLY A 248 5.34 -22.06 16.61
C GLY A 248 5.41 -23.56 16.29
N GLY A 249 6.28 -23.95 15.35
CA GLY A 249 6.42 -25.33 14.89
C GLY A 249 5.33 -25.72 13.87
N GLN A 250 5.56 -26.83 13.17
CA GLN A 250 4.64 -27.34 12.15
C GLN A 250 3.30 -27.74 12.76
N LYS A 251 2.22 -27.13 12.29
CA LYS A 251 0.85 -27.43 12.73
C LYS A 251 -0.14 -27.32 11.57
N CYS A 252 -0.50 -28.48 11.05
CA CYS A 252 -1.61 -28.62 10.10
C CYS A 252 -2.92 -28.03 10.65
N GLY A 253 -3.55 -27.17 9.85
CA GLY A 253 -4.80 -26.48 10.14
C GLY A 253 -4.62 -25.04 10.60
N ASN A 254 -3.40 -24.49 10.58
CA ASN A 254 -3.12 -23.10 10.94
C ASN A 254 -3.25 -22.13 9.73
N GLY A 255 -3.44 -22.67 8.53
CA GLY A 255 -3.62 -21.94 7.28
C GLY A 255 -2.32 -21.39 6.67
N TYR A 256 -1.17 -21.94 7.04
CA TYR A 256 0.14 -21.69 6.42
C TYR A 256 0.71 -23.02 5.94
N VAL A 257 1.25 -23.07 4.71
CA VAL A 257 1.81 -24.32 4.18
C VAL A 257 3.24 -24.46 4.68
N GLU A 258 3.46 -25.32 5.68
CA GLU A 258 4.75 -25.50 6.33
C GLU A 258 5.57 -26.66 5.72
N ASP A 259 6.84 -26.80 6.10
CA ASP A 259 7.70 -27.89 5.61
C ASP A 259 7.05 -29.25 5.92
N GLY A 260 6.74 -30.05 4.89
CA GLY A 260 6.07 -31.35 5.01
C GLY A 260 4.58 -31.33 4.68
N GLU A 261 3.99 -30.15 4.50
CA GLU A 261 2.61 -29.97 4.06
C GLU A 261 2.55 -29.61 2.56
N GLU A 262 1.52 -30.09 1.87
CA GLU A 262 1.27 -29.71 0.46
C GLU A 262 0.21 -28.61 0.35
N CYS A 263 -0.62 -28.46 1.39
CA CYS A 263 -1.65 -27.43 1.48
C CYS A 263 -2.14 -27.29 2.93
N ASP A 264 -2.58 -26.09 3.33
CA ASP A 264 -3.28 -25.87 4.59
C ASP A 264 -4.41 -24.85 4.37
N CYS A 265 -5.65 -25.29 4.59
CA CYS A 265 -6.86 -24.48 4.41
C CYS A 265 -7.54 -24.12 5.74
N GLY A 266 -6.84 -24.26 6.86
CA GLY A 266 -7.36 -24.12 8.21
C GLY A 266 -7.87 -25.43 8.80
N GLU A 267 -8.45 -25.34 9.99
CA GLU A 267 -9.05 -26.47 10.70
C GLU A 267 -10.17 -27.12 9.85
N PRO A 268 -10.46 -28.42 10.03
CA PRO A 268 -11.43 -29.15 9.20
C PRO A 268 -12.82 -28.51 9.11
N ASP A 269 -13.28 -27.86 10.18
CA ASP A 269 -14.59 -27.21 10.23
C ASP A 269 -14.63 -25.87 9.46
N GLU A 270 -13.48 -25.23 9.23
CA GLU A 270 -13.35 -23.96 8.52
C GLU A 270 -12.92 -24.14 7.05
N CYS A 271 -12.28 -25.27 6.73
CA CYS A 271 -11.75 -25.54 5.40
C CYS A 271 -12.86 -25.76 4.36
N THR A 272 -13.02 -24.79 3.46
CA THR A 272 -13.91 -24.87 2.30
C THR A 272 -13.19 -25.30 1.02
N ASN A 273 -11.87 -25.53 1.10
CA ASN A 273 -11.04 -25.84 -0.05
C ASN A 273 -11.23 -27.29 -0.49
N ARG A 274 -11.78 -27.49 -1.70
CA ARG A 274 -12.02 -28.84 -2.24
C ARG A 274 -10.74 -29.60 -2.58
N CYS A 275 -9.63 -28.91 -2.81
CA CYS A 275 -8.36 -29.45 -3.28
C CYS A 275 -7.46 -29.93 -2.14
N CYS A 276 -7.70 -29.43 -0.91
CA CYS A 276 -6.89 -29.76 0.25
C CYS A 276 -7.61 -30.74 1.18
N ASN A 277 -6.87 -31.69 1.75
CA ASN A 277 -7.33 -32.50 2.87
C ASN A 277 -6.91 -31.82 4.18
N ALA A 278 -7.87 -31.15 4.84
CA ALA A 278 -7.62 -30.37 6.05
C ALA A 278 -7.11 -31.20 7.24
N THR A 279 -7.36 -32.52 7.28
CA THR A 279 -6.91 -33.38 8.38
C THR A 279 -5.44 -33.76 8.25
N THR A 280 -4.92 -33.80 7.02
CA THR A 280 -3.57 -34.29 6.73
C THR A 280 -2.67 -33.26 6.07
N CYS A 281 -3.20 -32.08 5.73
CA CYS A 281 -2.50 -31.01 5.00
C CYS A 281 -1.81 -31.49 3.71
N THR A 282 -2.50 -32.38 3.00
CA THR A 282 -2.06 -32.95 1.72
C THR A 282 -3.06 -32.64 0.61
N LEU A 283 -2.58 -32.56 -0.62
CA LEU A 283 -3.42 -32.37 -1.79
C LEU A 283 -4.28 -33.62 -2.03
N LYS A 284 -5.52 -33.40 -2.43
CA LYS A 284 -6.40 -34.51 -2.84
C LYS A 284 -5.93 -35.09 -4.18
N PRO A 285 -6.24 -36.36 -4.48
CA PRO A 285 -5.85 -36.99 -5.73
C PRO A 285 -6.26 -36.16 -6.96
N GLY A 286 -5.29 -35.89 -7.84
CA GLY A 286 -5.49 -35.10 -9.06
C GLY A 286 -5.35 -33.59 -8.88
N ALA A 287 -5.23 -33.08 -7.65
CA ALA A 287 -4.92 -31.68 -7.40
C ALA A 287 -3.41 -31.41 -7.58
N VAL A 288 -3.09 -30.35 -8.31
CA VAL A 288 -1.73 -29.80 -8.46
C VAL A 288 -1.51 -28.62 -7.51
N CYS A 289 -2.60 -27.94 -7.16
CA CYS A 289 -2.59 -26.82 -6.22
C CYS A 289 -3.88 -26.79 -5.40
N ALA A 290 -3.83 -26.08 -4.28
CA ALA A 290 -5.00 -25.78 -3.46
C ALA A 290 -5.18 -24.27 -3.23
N HIS A 291 -4.10 -23.52 -3.06
CA HIS A 291 -4.13 -22.11 -2.66
C HIS A 291 -3.55 -21.21 -3.75
N GLY A 292 -3.76 -19.90 -3.62
CA GLY A 292 -3.17 -18.88 -4.49
C GLY A 292 -4.04 -18.47 -5.67
N LEU A 293 -3.83 -17.24 -6.14
CA LEU A 293 -4.64 -16.60 -7.19
C LEU A 293 -4.45 -17.22 -8.58
N CYS A 294 -3.38 -18.00 -8.75
CA CYS A 294 -3.06 -18.76 -9.95
C CYS A 294 -3.44 -20.25 -9.83
N CYS A 295 -4.27 -20.62 -8.86
CA CYS A 295 -4.89 -21.93 -8.76
C CYS A 295 -6.38 -21.82 -9.10
N GLU A 296 -6.87 -22.67 -10.01
CA GLU A 296 -8.27 -22.76 -10.40
C GLU A 296 -8.64 -24.23 -10.61
N ASP A 297 -9.74 -24.67 -9.98
CA ASP A 297 -10.19 -26.06 -10.02
C ASP A 297 -9.07 -27.08 -9.73
N CYS A 298 -8.25 -26.77 -8.72
CA CYS A 298 -7.09 -27.55 -8.29
C CYS A 298 -5.96 -27.68 -9.31
N GLN A 299 -5.96 -26.87 -10.38
CA GLN A 299 -4.95 -26.82 -11.44
C GLN A 299 -4.31 -25.45 -11.52
N LEU A 300 -3.09 -25.40 -12.06
CA LEU A 300 -2.40 -24.14 -12.31
C LEU A 300 -3.04 -23.39 -13.47
N LYS A 301 -3.31 -22.10 -13.27
CA LYS A 301 -3.75 -21.22 -14.35
C LYS A 301 -2.64 -21.07 -15.39
N PRO A 302 -2.98 -21.05 -16.69
CA PRO A 302 -2.00 -20.83 -17.75
C PRO A 302 -1.21 -19.53 -17.58
N ALA A 303 0.01 -19.52 -18.13
CA ALA A 303 0.84 -18.32 -18.15
C ALA A 303 0.14 -17.18 -18.91
N GLY A 304 0.10 -15.98 -18.34
CA GLY A 304 -0.56 -14.82 -18.96
C GLY A 304 -1.98 -14.53 -18.51
N ILE A 305 -2.50 -15.27 -17.51
CA ILE A 305 -3.74 -14.89 -16.82
C ILE A 305 -3.41 -13.84 -15.77
N SER A 306 -4.11 -12.70 -15.79
CA SER A 306 -3.98 -11.67 -14.75
C SER A 306 -4.38 -12.26 -13.40
N CYS A 307 -3.49 -12.16 -12.40
CA CYS A 307 -3.77 -12.56 -11.03
C CYS A 307 -3.84 -11.37 -10.07
N ARG A 308 -3.27 -10.22 -10.46
CA ARG A 308 -3.40 -8.97 -9.73
C ARG A 308 -3.40 -7.80 -10.71
N GLU A 309 -4.43 -6.98 -10.64
CA GLU A 309 -4.47 -5.71 -11.36
C GLU A 309 -3.65 -4.63 -10.62
N SER A 310 -3.20 -3.62 -11.36
CA SER A 310 -2.54 -2.44 -10.80
C SER A 310 -3.49 -1.73 -9.83
N SER A 311 -3.05 -1.51 -8.58
CA SER A 311 -3.82 -0.92 -7.49
C SER A 311 -3.74 0.58 -7.37
N ASN A 312 -2.97 1.29 -8.20
CA ASN A 312 -2.95 2.75 -8.33
C ASN A 312 -2.04 3.14 -9.52
N SER A 313 -1.81 4.44 -9.74
CA SER A 313 -1.00 4.96 -10.86
C SER A 313 0.49 4.63 -10.78
N CYS A 314 0.99 4.18 -9.63
CA CYS A 314 2.37 3.81 -9.36
C CYS A 314 2.58 2.30 -9.29
N ASP A 315 1.53 1.50 -9.50
CA ASP A 315 1.56 0.05 -9.38
C ASP A 315 1.54 -0.62 -10.76
N LEU A 316 2.10 -1.83 -10.86
CA LEU A 316 2.10 -2.65 -12.07
C LEU A 316 1.19 -3.87 -11.88
N PRO A 317 0.60 -4.43 -12.95
CA PRO A 317 -0.14 -5.68 -12.86
C PRO A 317 0.77 -6.91 -12.85
N GLU A 318 0.31 -8.02 -12.27
CA GLU A 318 0.97 -9.32 -12.30
C GLU A 318 0.09 -10.40 -12.91
N PHE A 319 0.77 -11.32 -13.58
CA PHE A 319 0.19 -12.39 -14.34
C PHE A 319 0.77 -13.73 -13.87
N CYS A 320 -0.08 -14.75 -13.87
CA CYS A 320 0.34 -16.12 -13.60
C CYS A 320 1.45 -16.52 -14.56
N THR A 321 2.45 -17.22 -14.04
CA THR A 321 3.58 -17.74 -14.82
C THR A 321 3.28 -19.11 -15.44
N GLY A 322 2.19 -19.77 -15.01
CA GLY A 322 1.88 -21.16 -15.36
C GLY A 322 2.70 -22.20 -14.59
N ALA A 323 3.68 -21.78 -13.79
CA ALA A 323 4.59 -22.66 -13.05
C ALA A 323 4.38 -22.63 -11.54
N SER A 324 3.58 -21.70 -11.02
CA SER A 324 3.30 -21.53 -9.59
C SER A 324 1.81 -21.27 -9.37
N PRO A 325 1.23 -21.79 -8.27
CA PRO A 325 -0.14 -21.50 -7.90
C PRO A 325 -0.31 -20.09 -7.27
N HIS A 326 0.80 -19.46 -6.88
CA HIS A 326 0.82 -18.11 -6.33
C HIS A 326 1.04 -17.07 -7.44
N CYS A 327 0.38 -15.93 -7.29
CA CYS A 327 0.68 -14.77 -8.12
C CYS A 327 2.12 -14.32 -7.82
N PRO A 328 2.90 -13.85 -8.83
CA PRO A 328 4.20 -13.27 -8.58
C PRO A 328 4.14 -12.14 -7.53
N ALA A 329 5.26 -11.91 -6.85
CA ALA A 329 5.37 -10.83 -5.86
C ALA A 329 4.99 -9.49 -6.49
N ASN A 330 4.24 -8.67 -5.75
CA ASN A 330 3.82 -7.34 -6.18
C ASN A 330 5.04 -6.49 -6.55
N VAL A 331 5.08 -6.04 -7.80
CA VAL A 331 6.05 -5.06 -8.27
C VAL A 331 5.34 -3.78 -8.68
N TYR A 332 6.02 -2.66 -8.49
CA TYR A 332 5.49 -1.34 -8.75
C TYR A 332 6.48 -0.51 -9.56
N LEU A 333 6.04 0.64 -10.07
CA LEU A 333 6.89 1.54 -10.85
C LEU A 333 8.09 2.00 -10.03
N HIS A 334 9.25 2.05 -10.69
CA HIS A 334 10.48 2.49 -10.05
C HIS A 334 10.34 3.94 -9.52
N ASP A 335 10.81 4.16 -8.30
CA ASP A 335 10.84 5.48 -7.67
C ASP A 335 11.36 6.60 -8.59
N GLY A 336 10.65 7.72 -8.58
CA GLY A 336 10.91 8.86 -9.46
C GLY A 336 10.15 8.84 -10.79
N HIS A 337 9.41 7.76 -11.11
CA HIS A 337 8.49 7.74 -12.25
C HIS A 337 7.35 8.75 -12.03
N ALA A 338 6.93 9.49 -13.06
CA ALA A 338 5.80 10.40 -12.94
C ALA A 338 4.49 9.62 -12.73
N CYS A 339 3.62 10.11 -11.84
CA CYS A 339 2.31 9.52 -11.64
C CYS A 339 1.39 9.82 -12.82
N HIS A 340 0.51 8.87 -13.16
CA HIS A 340 -0.52 9.09 -14.16
C HIS A 340 -1.73 9.85 -13.58
N GLY A 341 -2.11 10.97 -14.18
CA GLY A 341 -3.32 11.74 -13.82
C GLY A 341 -3.21 12.59 -12.55
N VAL A 342 -2.06 12.55 -11.87
CA VAL A 342 -1.76 13.33 -10.66
C VAL A 342 -0.39 13.95 -10.84
N ASP A 343 -0.24 15.22 -10.45
CA ASP A 343 1.05 15.89 -10.51
C ASP A 343 1.95 15.45 -9.34
N GLY A 344 2.73 14.39 -9.56
CA GLY A 344 3.55 13.77 -8.55
C GLY A 344 4.55 12.75 -9.11
N TYR A 345 5.35 12.19 -8.22
CA TYR A 345 6.28 11.10 -8.53
C TYR A 345 5.99 9.89 -7.64
N CYS A 346 6.16 8.71 -8.22
CA CYS A 346 6.06 7.45 -7.49
C CYS A 346 7.22 7.31 -6.52
N TYR A 347 6.91 6.90 -5.30
CA TYR A 347 7.88 6.57 -4.26
C TYR A 347 7.33 5.43 -3.42
N ASN A 348 8.03 4.29 -3.38
CA ASN A 348 7.58 3.06 -2.72
C ASN A 348 6.18 2.60 -3.16
N GLY A 349 5.86 2.76 -4.46
CA GLY A 349 4.57 2.35 -5.04
C GLY A 349 3.40 3.28 -4.72
N ILE A 350 3.67 4.43 -4.10
CA ILE A 350 2.66 5.44 -3.75
C ILE A 350 2.92 6.74 -4.52
N CYS A 351 1.85 7.37 -5.00
CA CYS A 351 1.91 8.74 -5.51
C CYS A 351 1.65 9.75 -4.39
N GLN A 352 2.71 10.26 -3.75
CA GLN A 352 2.59 11.20 -2.63
C GLN A 352 2.45 12.65 -3.11
N THR A 353 1.47 13.39 -2.57
CA THR A 353 1.23 14.80 -2.89
C THR A 353 0.95 15.63 -1.64
N HIS A 354 1.28 16.93 -1.67
CA HIS A 354 0.92 17.85 -0.59
C HIS A 354 -0.58 17.92 -0.36
N GLU A 355 -1.38 17.85 -1.42
CA GLU A 355 -2.85 17.86 -1.32
C GLU A 355 -3.35 16.64 -0.54
N GLN A 356 -2.87 15.44 -0.90
CA GLN A 356 -3.30 14.23 -0.22
C GLN A 356 -2.90 14.24 1.25
N GLN A 357 -1.72 14.75 1.59
CA GLN A 357 -1.30 14.90 2.99
C GLN A 357 -2.16 15.96 3.72
N CYS A 358 -2.47 17.09 3.09
CA CYS A 358 -3.39 18.07 3.68
C CYS A 358 -4.79 17.50 3.95
N ILE A 359 -5.34 16.69 3.04
CA ILE A 359 -6.62 16.01 3.24
C ILE A 359 -6.54 15.00 4.39
N THR A 360 -5.43 14.28 4.52
CA THR A 360 -5.21 13.37 5.66
C THR A 360 -5.20 14.14 6.97
N LEU A 361 -4.51 15.29 7.03
CA LEU A 361 -4.34 16.06 8.25
C LEU A 361 -5.58 16.85 8.66
N TRP A 362 -6.33 17.39 7.71
CA TRP A 362 -7.41 18.36 7.95
C TRP A 362 -8.78 17.87 7.46
N GLY A 363 -8.87 16.68 6.88
CA GLY A 363 -10.10 16.14 6.32
C GLY A 363 -10.42 16.66 4.92
N GLN A 364 -11.60 16.29 4.43
CA GLN A 364 -12.06 16.61 3.08
C GLN A 364 -12.16 18.12 2.86
N GLY A 365 -11.78 18.58 1.66
CA GLY A 365 -11.77 20.00 1.28
C GLY A 365 -10.50 20.75 1.65
N ALA A 366 -9.53 20.11 2.30
CA ALA A 366 -8.20 20.69 2.52
C ALA A 366 -7.33 20.65 1.26
N LYS A 367 -6.46 21.65 1.10
CA LYS A 367 -5.58 21.86 -0.06
C LYS A 367 -4.21 22.37 0.39
N PRO A 368 -3.14 22.21 -0.42
CA PRO A 368 -1.86 22.80 -0.11
C PRO A 368 -1.95 24.33 -0.12
N ALA A 369 -1.28 24.97 0.83
CA ALA A 369 -1.17 26.42 0.86
C ALA A 369 -0.25 26.93 -0.28
N PRO A 370 -0.33 28.22 -0.65
CA PRO A 370 0.58 28.81 -1.63
C PRO A 370 2.05 28.68 -1.22
N GLY A 371 2.97 28.63 -2.19
CA GLY A 371 4.41 28.43 -1.96
C GLY A 371 5.03 29.40 -0.94
N ILE A 372 4.56 30.65 -0.90
CA ILE A 372 5.01 31.65 0.07
C ILE A 372 4.77 31.22 1.52
N CYS A 373 3.73 30.42 1.81
CA CYS A 373 3.50 29.85 3.13
C CYS A 373 4.64 28.93 3.54
N PHE A 374 5.05 28.02 2.65
CA PHE A 374 6.15 27.11 2.91
C PHE A 374 7.46 27.88 3.10
N GLU A 375 7.77 28.82 2.20
CA GLU A 375 9.01 29.61 2.26
C GLU A 375 9.12 30.43 3.54
N ARG A 376 8.07 31.17 3.90
CA ARG A 376 8.09 32.07 5.07
C ARG A 376 8.06 31.28 6.37
N VAL A 377 7.13 30.33 6.52
CA VAL A 377 7.00 29.57 7.77
C VAL A 377 8.25 28.73 8.00
N ASN A 378 8.72 28.00 6.98
CA ASN A 378 9.85 27.08 7.18
C ASN A 378 11.23 27.77 7.23
N SER A 379 11.30 29.07 6.92
CA SER A 379 12.52 29.87 7.15
C SER A 379 12.76 30.21 8.63
N ALA A 380 11.76 30.01 9.50
CA ALA A 380 11.87 30.32 10.93
C ALA A 380 12.91 29.43 11.63
N GLY A 381 12.90 28.13 11.35
CA GLY A 381 13.75 27.15 12.04
C GLY A 381 13.35 26.98 13.49
N ASP A 382 12.04 26.86 13.74
CA ASP A 382 11.44 26.66 15.06
C ASP A 382 10.53 25.41 15.03
N PRO A 383 9.91 24.99 16.15
CA PRO A 383 9.06 23.79 16.17
C PRO A 383 7.89 23.80 15.17
N TYR A 384 7.47 24.99 14.72
CA TYR A 384 6.29 25.18 13.89
C TYR A 384 6.61 25.33 12.39
N GLY A 385 7.85 25.75 12.06
CA GLY A 385 8.34 25.92 10.71
C GLY A 385 9.82 25.58 10.59
N ASN A 386 10.14 24.41 10.03
CA ASN A 386 11.51 23.90 9.93
C ASN A 386 11.66 22.84 8.81
N CYS A 387 12.92 22.48 8.53
CA CYS A 387 13.34 21.37 7.66
C CYS A 387 13.82 20.16 8.47
N GLY A 388 13.12 19.85 9.57
CA GLY A 388 13.54 18.86 10.56
C GLY A 388 14.59 19.42 11.51
N LYS A 389 15.29 18.52 12.19
CA LYS A 389 16.34 18.86 13.15
C LYS A 389 17.73 18.52 12.64
N ASP A 390 18.69 19.30 13.11
CA ASP A 390 20.10 18.99 12.92
C ASP A 390 20.58 17.93 13.94
N SER A 391 21.86 17.54 13.82
CA SER A 391 22.49 16.55 14.71
C SER A 391 22.61 16.98 16.18
N LYS A 392 22.22 18.22 16.51
CA LYS A 392 22.21 18.78 17.87
C LYS A 392 20.77 18.96 18.37
N SER A 393 19.80 18.34 17.70
CA SER A 393 18.36 18.44 17.99
C SER A 393 17.80 19.86 17.88
N SER A 394 18.49 20.77 17.17
CA SER A 394 18.00 22.13 16.88
C SER A 394 17.19 22.14 15.59
N PHE A 395 16.09 22.89 15.56
CA PHE A 395 15.25 23.01 14.38
C PHE A 395 16.00 23.74 13.26
N ALA A 396 16.20 23.05 12.15
CA ALA A 396 16.92 23.58 11.00
C ALA A 396 16.00 24.49 10.17
N LYS A 397 16.50 25.69 9.85
CA LYS A 397 15.85 26.57 8.85
C LYS A 397 15.88 25.90 7.49
N CYS A 398 14.78 25.98 6.74
CA CYS A 398 14.79 25.55 5.36
C CYS A 398 15.49 26.59 4.46
N GLU A 399 16.32 26.10 3.54
CA GLU A 399 16.69 26.86 2.35
C GLU A 399 15.43 27.10 1.49
N PRO A 400 15.34 28.22 0.74
CA PRO A 400 14.15 28.51 -0.08
C PRO A 400 13.75 27.38 -1.02
N ARG A 401 14.73 26.70 -1.64
CA ARG A 401 14.50 25.55 -2.53
C ARG A 401 13.95 24.31 -1.82
N ASP A 402 14.21 24.18 -0.52
CA ASP A 402 13.86 23.03 0.31
C ASP A 402 12.58 23.29 1.13
N ALA A 403 12.05 24.51 1.09
CA ALA A 403 10.90 24.94 1.88
C ALA A 403 9.67 24.04 1.71
N LYS A 404 9.42 23.51 0.50
CA LYS A 404 8.32 22.57 0.22
C LYS A 404 8.54 21.15 0.76
N CYS A 405 9.69 20.87 1.37
CA CYS A 405 10.02 19.62 2.05
C CYS A 405 10.15 19.77 3.57
N GLY A 406 9.88 20.96 4.11
CA GLY A 406 9.83 21.23 5.55
C GLY A 406 8.49 20.88 6.18
N LYS A 407 7.97 21.73 7.07
CA LYS A 407 6.63 21.62 7.62
C LYS A 407 5.58 21.88 6.54
N ILE A 408 4.56 21.02 6.50
CA ILE A 408 3.47 21.13 5.54
C ILE A 408 2.58 22.32 5.88
N GLN A 409 2.20 23.07 4.85
CA GLN A 409 1.28 24.19 4.94
C GLN A 409 0.04 23.90 4.11
N CYS A 410 -1.13 24.02 4.73
CA CYS A 410 -2.43 23.69 4.17
C CYS A 410 -3.41 24.86 4.30
N GLN A 411 -4.53 24.77 3.58
CA GLN A 411 -5.69 25.65 3.66
C GLN A 411 -6.98 24.83 3.53
N GLY A 412 -8.09 25.33 4.07
CA GLY A 412 -9.39 24.64 4.04
C GLY A 412 -9.46 23.44 4.99
N GLY A 413 -10.45 22.58 4.77
CA GLY A 413 -10.74 21.42 5.63
C GLY A 413 -11.41 21.78 6.96
N ALA A 414 -11.26 20.90 7.94
CA ALA A 414 -11.77 21.07 9.30
C ALA A 414 -11.01 22.16 10.08
N ASN A 415 -11.64 22.66 11.15
CA ASN A 415 -11.06 23.71 12.00
C ASN A 415 -9.93 23.21 12.91
N ARG A 416 -9.80 21.90 13.10
CA ARG A 416 -8.73 21.25 13.87
C ARG A 416 -8.21 20.05 13.07
N PRO A 417 -6.94 19.66 13.25
CA PRO A 417 -6.42 18.46 12.62
C PRO A 417 -7.27 17.25 13.01
N VAL A 418 -7.52 16.36 12.06
CA VAL A 418 -8.33 15.14 12.25
C VAL A 418 -7.47 13.92 12.65
N ILE A 419 -6.17 14.14 12.82
CA ILE A 419 -5.17 13.11 13.15
C ILE A 419 -4.72 13.24 14.62
N GLY A 420 -4.89 12.18 15.40
CA GLY A 420 -4.44 12.11 16.79
C GLY A 420 -5.13 13.11 17.74
N THR A 421 -5.12 12.81 19.03
CA THR A 421 -5.75 13.67 20.06
C THR A 421 -4.91 14.88 20.45
N ASN A 422 -3.60 14.88 20.12
CA ASN A 422 -2.62 15.89 20.56
C ASN A 422 -2.15 16.82 19.42
N ALA A 423 -2.86 16.83 18.29
CA ALA A 423 -2.55 17.73 17.17
C ALA A 423 -3.17 19.11 17.40
N VAL A 424 -2.34 20.15 17.32
CA VAL A 424 -2.77 21.54 17.37
C VAL A 424 -2.66 22.20 16.01
N SER A 425 -3.58 23.15 15.77
CA SER A 425 -3.55 24.00 14.59
C SER A 425 -2.62 25.17 14.83
N ILE A 426 -1.68 25.38 13.91
CA ILE A 426 -0.78 26.52 13.91
C ILE A 426 -1.14 27.41 12.73
N GLU A 427 -1.60 28.62 13.03
CA GLU A 427 -2.04 29.58 12.04
C GLU A 427 -1.05 30.75 11.95
N THR A 428 -0.51 30.97 10.76
CA THR A 428 0.42 32.07 10.47
C THR A 428 -0.19 32.99 9.43
N ASN A 429 -0.27 34.28 9.73
CA ASN A 429 -0.75 35.30 8.81
C ASN A 429 0.43 35.98 8.10
N ILE A 430 0.55 35.77 6.79
CA ILE A 430 1.58 36.40 5.97
C ILE A 430 1.02 37.66 5.29
N PRO A 431 1.59 38.85 5.53
CA PRO A 431 1.18 40.07 4.83
C PRO A 431 1.62 40.04 3.36
N LEU A 432 0.73 40.47 2.47
CA LEU A 432 1.01 40.60 1.03
C LEU A 432 1.50 42.00 0.67
N GLN A 433 2.38 42.10 -0.32
CA GLN A 433 2.92 43.39 -0.80
C GLN A 433 1.84 44.29 -1.40
N GLU A 434 0.81 43.71 -2.02
CA GLU A 434 -0.31 44.41 -2.67
C GLU A 434 -1.47 44.74 -1.70
N GLY A 435 -1.29 44.49 -0.40
CA GLY A 435 -2.33 44.60 0.62
C GLY A 435 -3.07 43.27 0.84
N GLY A 436 -3.56 43.06 2.07
CA GLY A 436 -4.20 41.79 2.48
C GLY A 436 -3.26 40.82 3.22
N LYS A 437 -3.79 39.65 3.60
CA LYS A 437 -3.08 38.62 4.36
C LYS A 437 -3.44 37.23 3.83
N ILE A 438 -2.44 36.35 3.75
CA ILE A 438 -2.65 34.91 3.51
C ILE A 438 -2.58 34.18 4.84
N LEU A 439 -3.62 33.40 5.14
CA LEU A 439 -3.62 32.46 6.26
C LEU A 439 -2.94 31.17 5.82
N CYS A 440 -1.83 30.84 6.46
CA CYS A 440 -1.11 29.58 6.32
C CYS A 440 -1.42 28.72 7.54
N ARG A 441 -1.90 27.50 7.33
CA ARG A 441 -2.24 26.59 8.41
C ARG A 441 -1.32 25.38 8.38
N GLY A 442 -0.48 25.26 9.41
CA GLY A 442 0.29 24.06 9.71
C GLY A 442 -0.36 23.32 10.87
N THR A 443 0.09 22.10 11.13
CA THR A 443 -0.21 21.40 12.38
C THR A 443 1.10 21.13 13.09
N HIS A 444 1.09 21.24 14.41
CA HIS A 444 2.13 20.66 15.23
C HIS A 444 1.46 19.61 16.10
N VAL A 445 2.02 18.41 16.10
CA VAL A 445 1.54 17.36 17.00
C VAL A 445 2.57 17.31 18.10
N TYR A 446 2.12 17.53 19.34
CA TYR A 446 2.96 17.39 20.53
C TYR A 446 3.24 15.91 20.74
N LEU A 447 4.10 15.37 19.88
CA LEU A 447 4.59 14.01 19.94
C LEU A 447 5.93 13.96 20.68
N GLY A 448 6.63 15.10 20.82
CA GLY A 448 8.03 15.15 21.23
C GLY A 448 8.86 15.69 20.07
N ASP A 449 10.18 15.68 20.21
CA ASP A 449 11.08 16.53 19.44
C ASP A 449 11.73 15.87 18.17
N ASP A 450 11.71 14.54 18.02
CA ASP A 450 12.54 13.69 17.13
C ASP A 450 11.83 12.55 16.33
N MET A 451 10.49 12.44 16.29
CA MET A 451 9.71 11.62 15.32
C MET A 451 9.33 12.54 14.15
N PRO A 452 9.16 11.99 12.93
CA PRO A 452 8.57 12.72 11.83
C PRO A 452 7.15 13.17 12.20
N ASP A 453 7.08 14.41 12.72
CA ASP A 453 5.86 15.18 12.96
C ASP A 453 4.96 14.99 11.74
N PRO A 454 3.72 14.50 11.87
CA PRO A 454 2.87 14.25 10.70
C PRO A 454 2.55 15.55 9.93
N GLY A 455 2.81 16.71 10.54
CA GLY A 455 2.86 18.03 9.91
C GLY A 455 4.18 18.34 9.19
N LEU A 456 5.07 17.37 8.96
CA LEU A 456 6.23 17.45 8.08
C LEU A 456 5.87 16.80 6.74
N VAL A 457 6.26 17.41 5.62
CA VAL A 457 6.01 16.86 4.29
C VAL A 457 6.60 15.46 4.16
N LEU A 458 5.81 14.50 3.67
CA LEU A 458 6.25 13.11 3.54
C LEU A 458 7.36 12.96 2.48
N SER A 459 8.32 12.07 2.73
CA SER A 459 9.29 11.66 1.72
C SER A 459 8.58 11.08 0.49
N GLY A 460 9.09 11.38 -0.70
CA GLY A 460 8.42 11.00 -1.94
C GLY A 460 7.47 12.07 -2.50
N THR A 461 7.19 13.13 -1.76
CA THR A 461 6.31 14.21 -2.24
C THR A 461 7.02 15.08 -3.28
N LYS A 462 6.36 15.39 -4.40
CA LYS A 462 6.87 16.33 -5.41
C LYS A 462 7.06 17.73 -4.79
N CYS A 463 8.25 18.30 -4.90
CA CYS A 463 8.53 19.67 -4.46
C CYS A 463 8.70 20.66 -5.62
N GLU A 464 9.17 20.19 -6.76
CA GLU A 464 9.38 20.95 -8.00
C GLU A 464 9.35 19.98 -9.19
N ASP A 465 9.29 20.49 -10.42
CA ASP A 465 9.39 19.64 -11.62
C ASP A 465 10.75 18.92 -11.65
N GLY A 466 10.69 17.60 -11.83
CA GLY A 466 11.84 16.70 -11.78
C GLY A 466 12.43 16.50 -10.38
N LYS A 467 11.75 16.97 -9.31
CA LYS A 467 12.27 16.89 -7.94
C LYS A 467 11.26 16.38 -6.92
N ILE A 468 11.80 15.74 -5.90
CA ILE A 468 11.08 15.00 -4.86
C ILE A 468 11.70 15.26 -3.49
N CYS A 469 10.89 15.25 -2.44
CA CYS A 469 11.35 15.43 -1.08
C CYS A 469 12.01 14.15 -0.56
N LEU A 470 13.29 14.23 -0.20
CA LEU A 470 14.05 13.16 0.44
C LEU A 470 14.92 13.76 1.53
N ASN A 471 14.87 13.18 2.74
CA ASN A 471 15.61 13.66 3.90
C ASN A 471 15.45 15.18 4.11
N ARG A 472 14.19 15.64 3.99
CA ARG A 472 13.78 17.06 4.15
C ARG A 472 14.37 18.03 3.12
N ARG A 473 14.94 17.52 2.01
CA ARG A 473 15.49 18.32 0.91
C ARG A 473 14.78 18.03 -0.40
N CYS A 474 14.70 19.03 -1.27
CA CYS A 474 14.12 18.93 -2.60
C CYS A 474 15.20 18.47 -3.60
N GLN A 475 15.22 17.17 -3.91
CA GLN A 475 16.27 16.52 -4.68
C GLN A 475 15.76 16.04 -6.05
N ASN A 476 16.63 15.94 -7.04
CA ASN A 476 16.26 15.48 -8.38
C ASN A 476 15.87 14.00 -8.38
N THR A 477 14.83 13.59 -9.10
CA THR A 477 14.40 12.17 -9.20
C THR A 477 15.46 11.24 -9.79
N SER A 478 16.46 11.79 -10.48
CA SER A 478 17.63 11.06 -10.99
C SER A 478 18.44 10.34 -9.90
N VAL A 479 18.31 10.73 -8.62
CA VAL A 479 18.97 10.02 -7.49
C VAL A 479 18.59 8.55 -7.41
N PHE A 480 17.39 8.18 -7.89
CA PHE A 480 16.94 6.79 -7.94
C PHE A 480 17.51 6.01 -9.13
N GLY A 481 18.05 6.70 -10.14
CA GLY A 481 18.48 6.11 -11.40
C GLY A 481 17.32 5.77 -12.36
N VAL A 482 16.15 6.38 -12.17
CA VAL A 482 14.92 6.08 -12.93
C VAL A 482 15.10 6.24 -14.44
N HIS A 483 15.74 7.31 -14.91
CA HIS A 483 15.96 7.55 -16.34
C HIS A 483 16.91 6.52 -16.97
N LYS A 484 17.96 6.13 -16.23
CA LYS A 484 18.89 5.08 -16.66
C LYS A 484 18.18 3.75 -16.79
N CYS A 485 17.29 3.44 -15.84
CA CYS A 485 16.50 2.21 -15.92
C CYS A 485 15.48 2.25 -17.06
N ALA A 486 14.74 3.35 -17.24
CA ALA A 486 13.76 3.47 -18.32
C ALA A 486 14.40 3.31 -19.71
N THR A 487 15.61 3.85 -19.90
CA THR A 487 16.36 3.73 -21.17
C THR A 487 16.69 2.26 -21.52
N LYS A 488 16.90 1.40 -20.51
CA LYS A 488 17.15 -0.04 -20.69
C LYS A 488 15.97 -0.77 -21.35
N CYS A 489 14.76 -0.22 -21.24
CA CYS A 489 13.52 -0.84 -21.72
C CYS A 489 13.16 -0.45 -23.17
N HIS A 490 14.11 0.12 -23.91
CA HIS A 490 14.00 0.45 -25.35
C HIS A 490 12.78 1.31 -25.74
N GLY A 491 12.20 2.05 -24.78
CA GLY A 491 10.98 2.84 -24.99
C GLY A 491 9.73 1.98 -25.23
N ARG A 492 9.76 0.69 -24.89
CA ARG A 492 8.68 -0.30 -25.08
C ARG A 492 8.31 -0.99 -23.77
N GLY A 493 8.48 -0.28 -22.68
CA GLY A 493 8.28 -0.78 -21.33
C GLY A 493 8.69 0.24 -20.28
N VAL A 494 8.36 -0.07 -19.04
CA VAL A 494 8.65 0.76 -17.86
C VAL A 494 9.55 -0.02 -16.90
N CYS A 495 10.25 0.69 -16.02
CA CYS A 495 11.09 0.05 -15.01
C CYS A 495 10.28 -0.20 -13.73
N ASN A 496 10.39 -1.40 -13.17
CA ASN A 496 9.82 -1.74 -11.87
C ASN A 496 10.79 -1.42 -10.72
N ASN A 497 10.31 -1.53 -9.48
CA ASN A 497 11.06 -1.31 -8.24
C ASN A 497 12.30 -2.22 -8.08
N LYS A 498 12.34 -3.35 -8.78
CA LYS A 498 13.49 -4.26 -8.85
C LYS A 498 14.50 -3.91 -9.96
N LYS A 499 14.30 -2.79 -10.65
CA LYS A 499 15.16 -2.29 -11.76
C LYS A 499 15.15 -3.19 -13.00
N ASN A 500 14.06 -3.94 -13.18
CA ASN A 500 13.78 -4.76 -14.36
C ASN A 500 12.71 -4.11 -15.22
N CYS A 501 12.74 -4.40 -16.52
CA CYS A 501 11.75 -3.87 -17.45
C CYS A 501 10.45 -4.68 -17.39
N HIS A 502 9.35 -3.97 -17.20
CA HIS A 502 7.99 -4.42 -17.45
C HIS A 502 7.61 -3.99 -18.87
N CYS A 503 7.73 -4.91 -19.81
CA CYS A 503 7.56 -4.67 -21.23
C CYS A 503 6.09 -4.59 -21.64
N GLU A 504 5.81 -3.74 -22.63
CA GLU A 504 4.52 -3.69 -23.30
C GLU A 504 4.19 -5.03 -23.96
N ALA A 505 2.91 -5.21 -24.32
CA ALA A 505 2.50 -6.35 -25.13
C ALA A 505 3.36 -6.43 -26.42
N ASP A 506 3.65 -7.65 -26.85
CA ASP A 506 4.52 -7.97 -27.99
C ASP A 506 6.04 -7.84 -27.75
N TRP A 507 6.50 -7.45 -26.55
CA TRP A 507 7.94 -7.32 -26.23
C TRP A 507 8.37 -8.25 -25.09
N ALA A 508 9.57 -8.81 -25.20
CA ALA A 508 10.12 -9.74 -24.21
C ALA A 508 11.00 -8.99 -23.18
N PRO A 509 10.85 -9.26 -21.88
CA PRO A 509 11.91 -8.94 -20.92
C PRO A 509 13.19 -9.72 -21.24
N PRO A 510 14.38 -9.27 -20.81
CA PRO A 510 14.60 -8.24 -19.78
C PRO A 510 14.82 -6.81 -20.31
N TYR A 511 14.87 -6.60 -21.63
CA TYR A 511 15.19 -5.29 -22.23
C TYR A 511 14.09 -4.71 -23.13
N CYS A 512 13.04 -5.47 -23.43
CA CYS A 512 11.97 -5.06 -24.36
C CYS A 512 12.49 -4.76 -25.78
N ASP A 513 13.57 -5.42 -26.21
CA ASP A 513 14.20 -5.27 -27.52
C ASP A 513 13.81 -6.37 -28.52
N LYS A 514 13.25 -7.48 -28.02
CA LYS A 514 12.84 -8.64 -28.82
C LYS A 514 11.33 -8.87 -28.74
N PRO A 515 10.72 -9.48 -29.78
CA PRO A 515 9.32 -9.90 -29.71
C PRO A 515 9.06 -10.87 -28.56
N GLY A 516 7.94 -10.73 -27.87
CA GLY A 516 7.57 -11.55 -26.72
C GLY A 516 6.13 -11.40 -26.25
N PHE A 517 5.83 -11.92 -25.07
CA PHE A 517 4.47 -11.91 -24.50
C PHE A 517 4.21 -10.73 -23.54
N GLY A 518 5.11 -9.75 -23.47
CA GLY A 518 5.02 -8.62 -22.53
C GLY A 518 5.40 -9.00 -21.10
N GLY A 519 5.27 -8.05 -20.19
CA GLY A 519 5.45 -8.24 -18.75
C GLY A 519 6.89 -8.15 -18.30
N SER A 520 7.20 -8.68 -17.12
CA SER A 520 8.53 -8.62 -16.51
C SER A 520 8.99 -10.01 -16.11
N MET A 521 10.31 -10.16 -15.92
CA MET A 521 10.87 -11.31 -15.20
C MET A 521 10.28 -11.46 -13.79
N ASP A 522 9.73 -10.38 -13.23
CA ASP A 522 9.16 -10.35 -11.88
C ASP A 522 7.62 -10.48 -11.83
N SER A 523 6.91 -10.31 -12.94
CA SER A 523 5.44 -10.16 -12.95
C SER A 523 4.72 -11.10 -13.93
N GLY A 524 5.44 -12.07 -14.49
CA GLY A 524 4.91 -12.97 -15.52
C GLY A 524 4.63 -12.28 -16.87
N PRO A 525 4.26 -13.06 -17.91
CA PRO A 525 3.93 -12.52 -19.22
C PRO A 525 2.53 -11.88 -19.24
N ILE A 526 2.31 -10.82 -20.01
CA ILE A 526 0.98 -10.18 -20.12
C ILE A 526 0.02 -11.03 -20.97
N ARG A 527 0.57 -11.79 -21.92
CA ARG A 527 -0.20 -12.59 -22.88
C ARG A 527 0.03 -14.08 -22.71
N GLN A 528 -1.04 -14.83 -22.95
CA GLN A 528 -0.95 -16.28 -23.10
C GLN A 528 -0.23 -16.64 -24.40
N ALA A 529 0.56 -17.72 -24.35
CA ALA A 529 1.00 -18.39 -25.55
C ALA A 529 -0.24 -18.90 -26.30
N ALA A 530 -0.35 -18.62 -27.60
CA ALA A 530 -1.41 -19.21 -28.39
C ALA A 530 -1.25 -20.74 -28.32
N ASN A 531 -2.27 -21.43 -27.82
CA ASN A 531 -2.31 -22.89 -27.88
C ASN A 531 -2.05 -23.32 -29.33
N PRO A 532 -1.13 -24.28 -29.59
CA PRO A 532 -0.94 -24.82 -30.94
C PRO A 532 -2.21 -25.47 -31.52
N VAL A 533 -3.24 -25.67 -30.70
CA VAL A 533 -4.50 -26.32 -31.06
C VAL A 533 -5.62 -25.30 -31.19
N ALA A 534 -5.53 -24.42 -32.19
CA ALA A 534 -6.65 -23.80 -32.91
C ALA A 534 -6.18 -22.72 -33.92
N MET A 535 -5.13 -22.98 -34.70
CA MET A 535 -5.05 -22.36 -36.03
C MET A 535 -5.73 -23.30 -37.02
N VAL A 536 -7.07 -23.31 -37.00
CA VAL A 536 -7.79 -23.57 -38.24
C VAL A 536 -7.58 -22.32 -39.08
N ASP A 537 -6.60 -22.44 -39.97
CA ASP A 537 -6.38 -21.61 -41.14
C ASP A 537 -7.73 -21.35 -41.84
N LYS A 538 -8.44 -20.29 -41.44
CA LYS A 538 -9.41 -19.63 -42.32
C LYS A 538 -8.61 -18.85 -43.34
N ARG A 539 -7.98 -19.63 -44.22
CA ARG A 539 -7.44 -19.20 -45.49
C ARG A 539 -8.50 -18.31 -46.13
N CYS A 540 -8.08 -17.10 -46.50
CA CYS A 540 -8.88 -16.14 -47.23
C CYS A 540 -9.42 -16.83 -48.49
N GLY A 541 -10.65 -17.32 -48.43
CA GLY A 541 -11.36 -17.89 -49.56
C GLY A 541 -11.88 -16.74 -50.40
N THR A 542 -11.22 -16.49 -51.52
CA THR A 542 -11.68 -15.61 -52.60
C THR A 542 -13.02 -16.14 -53.13
N LEU A 543 -14.13 -15.65 -52.59
CA LEU A 543 -15.44 -15.81 -53.22
C LEU A 543 -15.65 -14.64 -54.18
N GLY A 544 -15.42 -14.92 -55.46
CA GLY A 544 -15.75 -14.02 -56.55
C GLY A 544 -17.24 -13.67 -56.52
N PHE A 545 -17.52 -12.37 -56.55
CA PHE A 545 -18.87 -11.86 -56.72
C PHE A 545 -19.34 -12.12 -58.16
N THR A 546 -20.17 -13.16 -58.35
CA THR A 546 -21.04 -13.24 -59.53
C THR A 546 -22.17 -12.22 -59.40
N LEU A 547 -22.15 -11.19 -60.26
CA LEU A 547 -23.27 -10.30 -60.51
C LEU A 547 -24.49 -11.13 -60.98
N ARG A 548 -25.58 -11.11 -60.21
CA ARG A 548 -26.91 -11.47 -60.72
C ARG A 548 -27.70 -10.20 -60.99
N TYR A 549 -27.97 -9.96 -62.27
CA TYR A 549 -28.94 -9.00 -62.78
C TYR A 549 -30.35 -9.37 -62.28
N ALA A 550 -31.04 -8.46 -61.61
CA ALA A 550 -32.48 -8.53 -61.43
C ALA A 550 -33.16 -7.80 -62.59
N LYS A 551 -33.84 -8.56 -63.47
CA LYS A 551 -34.74 -8.05 -64.52
C LYS A 551 -36.06 -7.63 -63.88
N LEU A 552 -36.58 -6.47 -64.32
CA LEU A 552 -37.96 -6.02 -64.08
C LEU A 552 -38.99 -7.01 -64.63
N GLN A 553 -40.11 -7.17 -63.91
CA GLN A 553 -41.40 -7.56 -64.50
C GLN A 553 -42.55 -6.93 -63.69
N CYS A 554 -43.35 -6.10 -64.35
CA CYS A 554 -44.65 -5.59 -63.90
C CYS A 554 -45.77 -6.49 -64.42
N SER A 555 -46.88 -6.62 -63.67
CA SER A 555 -48.25 -6.83 -64.19
C SER A 555 -49.31 -6.70 -63.07
N PRO A 556 -50.59 -6.44 -63.42
CA PRO A 556 -51.48 -5.50 -62.71
C PRO A 556 -52.58 -6.18 -61.88
N LEU A 557 -53.29 -5.42 -61.02
CA LEU A 557 -54.73 -5.55 -60.80
C LEU A 557 -55.32 -4.38 -59.99
N SER A 558 -56.59 -4.15 -60.28
CA SER A 558 -57.46 -2.98 -60.11
C SER A 558 -58.11 -2.79 -58.73
N ALA A 559 -58.65 -1.59 -58.52
CA ALA A 559 -59.48 -1.12 -57.39
C ALA A 559 -60.74 -1.96 -57.14
N PRO A 560 -61.40 -1.78 -55.96
CA PRO A 560 -62.53 -0.84 -55.93
C PRO A 560 -62.71 -0.05 -54.61
N GLY A 561 -63.48 1.04 -54.67
CA GLY A 561 -64.14 1.70 -53.53
C GLY A 561 -63.79 3.17 -53.35
#